data_AF-A0AA41S2G1-F1
#
_entry.id   AF-A0AA41S2G1-F1
#
_cell.length_a   1.000
_cell.length_b   1.000
_cell.length_c   1.000
_cell.angle_alpha   90.00
_cell.angle_beta   90.00
_cell.angle_gamma   90.00
#
_symmetry.space_group_name_H-M   'P 1'
#
loop_
_entity.id
_entity.type
_entity.pdbx_description
1 polymer ?
#
loop_
_entity_poly.entity_id
_entity_poly.type
_entity_poly.pdbx_seq_one_letter_code
_entity_poly.pdbx_strand_id
1 'polypeptide(L)' 'IVAILYDGKMDRRKAMREKYSGEEKFSVMITHYDLIMRDKAFLKKIHWYYMIVDEGHRLKNHECALAKTVKG' A
#
# COMPACT_ATOMS: atom_id res chain seq x y z
N ILE A 1 16.91 -3.10 -7.75
CA ILE A 1 15.44 -2.91 -7.61
C ILE A 1 14.94 -3.93 -6.60
N VAL A 2 14.33 -3.48 -5.50
CA VAL A 2 13.82 -4.38 -4.45
C VAL A 2 12.29 -4.34 -4.48
N ALA A 3 11.67 -5.47 -4.81
CA ALA A 3 10.22 -5.63 -4.75
C ALA A 3 9.82 -6.40 -3.49
N ILE A 4 8.81 -5.92 -2.78
CA ILE A 4 8.30 -6.56 -1.57
C ILE A 4 6.83 -6.95 -1.75
N LEU A 5 6.49 -8.15 -1.30
CA LEU A 5 5.10 -8.60 -1.21
C LEU A 5 4.58 -8.29 0.19
N TYR A 6 3.71 -7.28 0.29
CA TYR A 6 3.00 -6.95 1.53
C TYR A 6 1.75 -7.82 1.64
N ASP A 7 1.95 -9.02 2.17
CA ASP A 7 0.90 -10.00 2.43
C ASP A 7 1.14 -10.77 3.75
N GLY A 8 0.11 -11.48 4.22
CA GLY A 8 0.15 -12.36 5.37
C GLY A 8 -0.69 -11.84 6.55
N LYS A 9 -0.65 -12.59 7.65
CA LYS A 9 -1.39 -12.28 8.90
C LYS A 9 -0.89 -10.98 9.55
N MET A 10 -1.69 -10.45 10.49
CA MET A 10 -1.44 -9.17 11.13
C MET A 10 -0.03 -9.07 11.75
N ASP A 11 0.49 -10.14 12.34
CA ASP A 11 1.83 -10.16 12.94
C ASP A 11 2.95 -9.95 11.92
N ARG A 12 2.85 -10.65 10.78
CA ARG A 12 3.81 -10.48 9.66
C ARG A 12 3.72 -9.07 9.09
N ARG A 13 2.51 -8.54 8.94
CA ARG A 13 2.29 -7.16 8.48
C ARG A 13 2.83 -6.14 9.47
N LYS A 14 2.70 -6.36 10.78
CA LYS A 14 3.27 -5.49 11.82
C LYS A 14 4.80 -5.44 11.74
N ALA A 15 5.44 -6.60 11.63
CA ALA A 15 6.89 -6.68 11.43
C ALA A 15 7.32 -6.00 10.12
N MET A 16 6.56 -6.16 9.03
CA MET A 16 6.84 -5.46 7.76
C MET A 16 6.65 -3.95 7.89
N ARG A 17 5.64 -3.48 8.62
CA ARG A 17 5.45 -2.04 8.87
C ARG A 17 6.62 -1.46 9.62
N GLU A 18 7.05 -2.07 10.72
CA GLU A 18 8.24 -1.61 11.46
C GLU A 18 9.49 -1.66 10.59
N LYS A 19 9.65 -2.72 9.79
CA LYS A 19 10.78 -2.85 8.88
C LYS A 19 10.78 -1.75 7.82
N TYR A 20 9.64 -1.43 7.20
CA TYR A 20 9.52 -0.53 6.04
C TYR A 20 8.92 0.85 6.37
N SER A 21 8.80 1.24 7.64
CA SER A 21 8.29 2.56 8.05
C SER A 21 9.30 3.71 7.86
N GLY A 22 10.50 3.41 7.35
CA GLY A 22 11.53 4.42 7.03
C GLY A 22 11.69 4.61 5.52
N GLU A 23 12.25 5.74 5.11
CA GLU A 23 12.51 6.06 3.71
C GLU A 23 13.47 5.04 3.04
N GLU A 24 13.26 4.81 1.73
CA GLU A 24 14.14 4.08 0.81
C GLU A 24 14.38 2.57 1.03
N LYS A 25 13.51 1.87 1.75
CA LYS A 25 13.73 0.42 1.99
C LYS A 25 13.24 -0.53 0.90
N PHE A 26 12.42 -0.06 -0.03
CA PHE A 26 11.94 -0.86 -1.16
C PHE A 26 11.66 0.03 -2.37
N SER A 27 11.77 -0.54 -3.57
CA SER A 27 11.47 0.15 -4.84
C SER A 27 10.03 -0.10 -5.29
N VAL A 28 9.49 -1.29 -5.02
CA VAL A 28 8.13 -1.69 -5.43
C VAL A 28 7.46 -2.46 -4.29
N MET A 29 6.20 -2.13 -3.97
CA MET A 29 5.37 -2.91 -3.06
C MET A 29 4.18 -3.49 -3.80
N ILE A 30 3.98 -4.78 -3.66
CA ILE A 30 2.83 -5.51 -4.20
C ILE A 30 1.95 -5.88 -3.01
N THR A 31 0.66 -5.57 -3.08
CA THR A 31 -0.31 -5.86 -2.02
C THR A 31 -1.68 -6.13 -2.63
N HIS A 32 -2.54 -6.81 -1.89
CA HIS A 32 -3.94 -7.01 -2.27
C HIS A 32 -4.81 -5.80 -1.88
N TYR A 33 -5.90 -5.60 -2.61
CA TYR A 33 -6.84 -4.49 -2.43
C TYR A 33 -7.42 -4.42 -1.00
N ASP A 34 -7.80 -5.56 -0.43
CA ASP A 34 -8.36 -5.62 0.93
C ASP A 34 -7.36 -5.14 1.99
N LEU A 35 -6.07 -5.38 1.76
CA LEU A 35 -5.00 -4.92 2.64
C LEU A 35 -4.75 -3.42 2.50
N ILE A 36 -4.91 -2.85 1.30
CA ILE A 36 -4.79 -1.41 1.09
C ILE A 36 -5.82 -0.66 1.93
N MET A 37 -7.07 -1.12 1.94
CA MET A 37 -8.11 -0.49 2.77
C MET A 37 -7.86 -0.65 4.26
N ARG A 38 -7.44 -1.84 4.69
CA ARG A 38 -7.18 -2.14 6.11
C ARG A 38 -5.98 -1.37 6.66
N ASP A 39 -4.91 -1.27 5.88
CA ASP A 39 -3.64 -0.67 6.29
C ASP A 39 -3.39 0.71 5.65
N LYS A 40 -4.46 1.40 5.20
CA LYS A 40 -4.40 2.71 4.54
C LYS A 40 -3.59 3.75 5.32
N ALA A 41 -3.67 3.73 6.65
CA ALA A 41 -2.98 4.69 7.51
C ALA A 41 -1.46 4.53 7.48
N PHE A 42 -0.96 3.31 7.26
CA PHE A 42 0.46 3.05 7.06
C PHE A 42 0.87 3.40 5.64
N LEU A 43 0.11 2.95 4.64
CA LEU A 43 0.39 3.21 3.23
C LEU A 43 0.38 4.70 2.90
N LYS A 44 -0.43 5.50 3.60
CA LYS A 44 -0.46 6.97 3.51
C LYS A 44 0.86 7.63 3.91
N LYS A 45 1.63 7.02 4.83
CA LYS A 45 2.92 7.57 5.28
C LYS A 45 4.03 7.40 4.24
N ILE A 46 3.81 6.57 3.22
CA ILE A 46 4.78 6.27 2.18
C ILE A 46 4.54 7.25 1.03
N HIS A 47 5.60 7.90 0.55
CA HIS A 47 5.52 8.74 -0.63
C HIS A 47 5.54 7.85 -1.89
N TRP A 48 4.40 7.74 -2.56
CA TRP A 48 4.26 6.94 -3.77
C TRP A 48 4.51 7.79 -5.01
N TYR A 49 5.53 7.43 -5.79
CA TYR A 49 5.75 8.04 -7.11
C TYR A 49 4.74 7.53 -8.15
N TYR A 50 4.42 6.23 -8.10
CA TYR A 50 3.50 5.57 -9.02
C TYR A 50 2.64 4.55 -8.28
N MET A 51 1.38 4.45 -8.68
CA MET A 51 0.44 3.42 -8.22
C MET A 51 -0.18 2.75 -9.44
N ILE A 52 -0.02 1.43 -9.53
CA ILE A 52 -0.58 0.62 -10.61
C ILE A 52 -1.67 -0.27 -10.00
N VAL A 53 -2.86 -0.26 -10.61
CA VAL A 53 -3.97 -1.10 -10.18
C VAL A 53 -4.46 -1.92 -11.37
N ASP A 54 -4.28 -3.23 -11.29
CA ASP A 54 -4.58 -4.18 -12.38
C ASP A 54 -6.10 -4.30 -12.64
N GLU A 55 -6.92 -4.32 -11.59
CA GLU A 55 -8.39 -4.44 -11.64
C GLU A 55 -9.10 -3.11 -11.35
N GLY A 56 -8.62 -2.00 -11.95
CA GLY A 56 -9.10 -0.63 -11.71
C GLY A 56 -10.59 -0.42 -12.01
N HIS A 57 -11.24 -1.31 -12.77
CA HIS A 57 -12.69 -1.29 -12.96
C HIS A 57 -13.46 -1.56 -11.65
N ARG A 58 -12.90 -2.33 -10.71
CA ARG A 58 -13.45 -2.49 -9.35
C ARG A 58 -13.27 -1.24 -8.49
N LEU A 59 -12.39 -0.31 -8.87
CA LEU A 59 -12.16 0.95 -8.17
C LEU A 59 -13.27 1.98 -8.44
N LYS A 60 -14.02 1.85 -9.54
CA LYS A 60 -15.11 2.78 -9.93
C LYS A 60 -16.21 2.91 -8.87
N ASN A 61 -16.44 1.90 -8.03
CA ASN A 61 -17.44 1.98 -6.93
C ASN A 61 -16.87 2.52 -5.60
N HIS A 62 -15.56 2.69 -5.49
CA HIS A 62 -14.87 3.13 -4.25
C HIS A 62 -13.94 4.33 -4.50
N GLU A 63 -14.24 5.12 -5.53
CA GLU A 63 -13.38 6.18 -6.09
C GLU A 63 -12.99 7.29 -5.10
N CYS A 64 -13.66 7.42 -3.95
CA CYS A 64 -13.40 8.57 -3.08
C CYS A 64 -12.31 8.35 -2.00
N ALA A 65 -11.91 7.10 -1.68
CA ALA A 65 -11.04 6.86 -0.53
C ALA A 65 -9.55 6.73 -0.89
N LEU A 66 -9.23 6.04 -2.00
CA LEU A 66 -7.83 5.73 -2.36
C LEU A 66 -7.10 6.96 -2.94
N ALA A 67 -7.73 7.68 -3.86
CA ALA A 67 -7.16 8.89 -4.46
C ALA A 67 -6.94 10.01 -3.43
N LYS A 68 -7.80 10.11 -2.39
CA LYS A 68 -7.64 11.09 -1.30
C LYS A 68 -6.53 10.73 -0.31
N THR A 69 -6.11 9.46 -0.27
CA THR A 69 -5.06 9.01 0.67
C THR A 69 -3.66 9.39 0.17
N VAL A 70 -3.46 9.57 -1.14
CA VAL A 70 -2.15 9.86 -1.75
C VAL A 70 -1.91 11.36 -2.00
N LYS A 71 -2.94 12.21 -1.87
CA LYS A 71 -2.86 13.66 -2.14
C LYS A 71 -2.65 14.57 -0.91
N GLY A 72 -2.28 14.04 0.26
CA GLY A 72 -2.06 14.87 1.44
C GLY A 72 -1.11 14.28 2.45
#